data_AF-A0A1G8NGW2-F1
#
_entry.id   AF-A0A1G8NGW2-F1
#
_cell.length_a   1.000
_cell.length_b   1.000
_cell.length_c   1.000
_cell.angle_alpha   90.00
_cell.angle_beta   90.00
_cell.angle_gamma   90.00
#
_symmetry.space_group_name_H-M   'P 1'
#
loop_
_entity.id
_entity.type
_entity.pdbx_description
1 polymer ?
#
loop_
_entity_poly.entity_id
_entity_poly.type
_entity_poly.pdbx_seq_one_letter_code
_entity_poly.pdbx_strand_id
1 'polypeptide(L)'
;MLQETCTQLRDADLEKVVAFGHENEKQATIRWGLWHIADHNRYHQAHINRLKSGLRMMMSEQQNEQKEMAMDTLTIAELGTEDAIISAFPIMKQLRSHLNEKEYMELVVEAKEKDMYRLFALYDQGDIVAVTGFKPMITLYYGRFVWVCDLVTDNHRRSKGYGEKLLSFVHEWALENNYDSVALSSGLQRYDAHRFYEEKMTYEKASYVFKKTLE
;
A
#
# COMPACT_ATOMS: atom_id res chain seq x y z
N MET A 1 8.44 -4.11 59.83
CA MET A 1 7.16 -3.97 60.56
C MET A 1 6.14 -5.04 60.18
N LEU A 2 5.41 -4.97 59.05
CA LEU A 2 4.37 -5.97 58.73
C LEU A 2 4.93 -7.40 58.56
N GLN A 3 6.05 -7.53 57.84
CA GLN A 3 6.70 -8.82 57.59
C GLN A 3 7.17 -9.50 58.89
N GLU A 4 7.77 -8.74 59.81
CA GLU A 4 8.22 -9.24 61.12
C GLU A 4 7.05 -9.67 62.00
N THR A 5 5.93 -8.93 61.97
CA THR A 5 4.69 -9.33 62.68
C THR A 5 4.10 -10.60 62.09
N CYS A 6 4.06 -10.75 60.77
CA CYS A 6 3.54 -11.95 60.11
C CYS A 6 4.38 -13.20 60.39
N THR A 7 5.71 -13.08 60.53
CA THR A 7 6.59 -14.22 60.85
C THR A 7 6.44 -14.76 62.28
N GLN A 8 5.72 -14.05 63.16
CA GLN A 8 5.49 -14.45 64.54
C GLN A 8 4.10 -15.07 64.77
N LEU A 9 3.23 -15.08 63.75
CA LEU A 9 1.88 -15.66 63.82
C LEU A 9 1.91 -17.16 63.53
N ARG A 10 1.14 -17.93 64.29
CA ARG A 10 0.91 -19.37 64.06
C ARG A 10 -0.54 -19.62 63.66
N ASP A 11 -0.83 -20.79 63.10
CA ASP A 11 -2.19 -21.16 62.68
C ASP A 11 -3.23 -21.07 63.81
N ALA A 12 -2.80 -21.36 65.05
CA ALA A 12 -3.65 -21.24 66.24
C ALA A 12 -4.08 -19.79 66.54
N ASP A 13 -3.32 -18.80 66.06
CA ASP A 13 -3.61 -17.38 66.27
C ASP A 13 -4.63 -16.82 65.26
N LEU A 14 -4.96 -17.58 64.19
CA LEU A 14 -5.84 -17.12 63.11
C LEU A 14 -7.28 -16.82 63.57
N GLU A 15 -7.77 -17.54 64.59
CA GLU A 15 -9.11 -17.34 65.15
C GLU A 15 -9.17 -16.25 66.23
N LYS A 16 -8.01 -15.67 66.59
CA LYS A 16 -7.96 -14.60 67.59
C LYS A 16 -8.68 -13.36 67.05
N VAL A 17 -9.62 -12.84 67.85
CA VAL A 17 -10.32 -11.59 67.56
C VAL A 17 -9.45 -10.40 68.00
N VAL A 18 -9.29 -9.43 67.11
CA VAL A 18 -8.60 -8.17 67.35
C VAL A 18 -9.55 -7.01 67.10
N ALA A 19 -9.42 -5.96 67.91
CA ALA A 19 -10.19 -4.73 67.73
C ALA A 19 -9.40 -3.71 66.89
N PHE A 20 -10.10 -2.94 66.06
CA PHE A 20 -9.51 -1.96 65.14
C PHE A 20 -10.50 -0.83 64.82
N GLY A 21 -10.03 0.25 64.17
CA GLY A 21 -10.83 1.45 63.88
C GLY A 21 -10.67 2.55 64.93
N HIS A 22 -11.36 3.68 64.75
CA HIS A 22 -11.32 4.77 65.72
C HIS A 22 -11.95 4.28 67.03
N GLU A 23 -11.27 4.47 68.16
CA GLU A 23 -11.69 3.95 69.48
C GLU A 23 -11.89 2.41 69.55
N ASN A 24 -11.28 1.63 68.66
CA ASN A 24 -11.38 0.15 68.65
C ASN A 24 -12.83 -0.38 68.53
N GLU A 25 -13.70 0.37 67.84
CA GLU A 25 -15.12 0.06 67.71
C GLU A 25 -15.42 -1.20 66.88
N LYS A 26 -14.48 -1.65 66.04
CA LYS A 26 -14.65 -2.82 65.15
C LYS A 26 -13.85 -3.99 65.65
N GLN A 27 -14.33 -5.20 65.36
CA GLN A 27 -13.64 -6.45 65.70
C GLN A 27 -13.61 -7.38 64.50
N ALA A 28 -12.50 -8.06 64.30
CA ALA A 28 -12.36 -9.11 63.29
C ALA A 28 -11.34 -10.15 63.74
N THR A 29 -11.44 -11.37 63.20
CA THR A 29 -10.37 -12.36 63.39
C THR A 29 -9.15 -12.00 62.56
N ILE A 30 -7.97 -12.43 63.01
CA ILE A 30 -6.72 -12.29 62.24
C ILE A 30 -6.87 -12.95 60.87
N ARG A 31 -7.54 -14.11 60.78
CA ARG A 31 -7.89 -14.79 59.52
C ARG A 31 -8.68 -13.90 58.57
N TRP A 32 -9.72 -13.23 59.06
CA TRP A 32 -10.54 -12.34 58.25
C TRP A 32 -9.73 -11.13 57.75
N GLY A 33 -8.89 -10.53 58.60
CA GLY A 33 -8.02 -9.42 58.23
C GLY A 33 -7.01 -9.80 57.13
N LEU A 34 -6.34 -10.95 57.26
CA LEU A 34 -5.41 -11.46 56.24
C LEU A 34 -6.12 -11.75 54.92
N TRP A 35 -7.29 -12.39 54.97
CA TRP A 35 -8.12 -12.64 53.78
C TRP A 35 -8.53 -11.34 53.10
N HIS A 36 -8.99 -10.34 53.86
CA HIS A 36 -9.46 -9.07 53.31
C HIS A 36 -8.34 -8.26 52.64
N ILE A 37 -7.14 -8.25 53.23
CA ILE A 37 -5.94 -7.64 52.64
C ILE A 37 -5.54 -8.34 51.35
N ALA A 38 -5.54 -9.68 51.34
CA ALA A 38 -5.22 -10.48 50.15
C ALA A 38 -6.26 -10.30 49.04
N ASP A 39 -7.54 -10.19 49.40
CA ASP A 39 -8.66 -9.98 48.49
C ASP A 39 -8.57 -8.61 47.80
N HIS A 40 -8.31 -7.52 48.54
CA HIS A 40 -8.07 -6.20 47.94
C HIS A 40 -6.89 -6.18 46.97
N ASN A 41 -5.80 -6.88 47.30
CA ASN A 41 -4.66 -7.03 46.40
C ASN A 41 -5.05 -7.78 45.10
N ARG A 42 -5.88 -8.83 45.21
CA ARG A 42 -6.40 -9.58 44.06
C ARG A 42 -7.27 -8.70 43.16
N TYR A 43 -8.11 -7.83 43.71
CA TYR A 43 -8.91 -6.87 42.92
C TYR A 43 -8.02 -5.85 42.19
N HIS A 44 -7.01 -5.29 42.86
CA HIS A 44 -6.05 -4.40 42.21
C HIS A 44 -5.29 -5.11 41.08
N GLN A 45 -4.87 -6.36 41.29
CA GLN A 45 -4.21 -7.16 40.27
C GLN A 45 -5.13 -7.46 39.08
N ALA A 46 -6.41 -7.75 39.32
CA ALA A 46 -7.41 -7.97 38.26
C ALA A 46 -7.65 -6.70 37.43
N HIS A 47 -7.73 -5.52 38.08
CA HIS A 47 -7.85 -4.24 37.38
C HIS A 47 -6.61 -3.92 36.53
N ILE A 48 -5.40 -4.14 37.07
CA ILE A 48 -4.14 -3.96 36.32
C ILE A 48 -4.10 -4.91 35.11
N ASN A 49 -4.51 -6.16 35.27
CA ASN A 49 -4.55 -7.12 34.17
C ASN A 49 -5.56 -6.72 33.09
N ARG A 50 -6.74 -6.20 33.48
CA ARG A 50 -7.74 -5.69 32.53
C ARG A 50 -7.24 -4.47 31.77
N LEU A 51 -6.58 -3.53 32.44
CA LEU A 51 -5.94 -2.37 31.79
C LEU A 51 -4.84 -2.81 30.82
N LYS A 52 -3.99 -3.76 31.21
CA LYS A 52 -2.96 -4.33 30.32
C LYS A 52 -3.56 -5.03 29.10
N SER A 53 -4.68 -5.74 29.27
CA SER A 53 -5.40 -6.38 28.16
C SER A 53 -5.99 -5.34 27.21
N GLY A 54 -6.63 -4.29 27.74
CA GLY A 54 -7.15 -3.18 26.94
C GLY A 54 -6.03 -2.47 26.17
N LEU A 55 -4.89 -2.21 26.81
CA LEU A 55 -3.74 -1.59 26.16
C LEU A 55 -3.19 -2.47 25.01
N ARG A 56 -3.07 -3.78 25.22
CA ARG A 56 -2.66 -4.72 24.17
C ARG A 56 -3.64 -4.75 23.00
N MET A 57 -4.94 -4.70 23.28
CA MET A 57 -5.98 -4.68 22.25
C MET A 57 -5.92 -3.38 21.43
N MET A 58 -5.82 -2.22 22.09
CA MET A 58 -5.63 -0.93 21.41
C MET A 58 -4.35 -0.88 20.57
N MET A 59 -3.24 -1.43 21.08
CA MET A 59 -1.99 -1.51 20.31
C MET A 59 -2.12 -2.47 19.11
N SER A 60 -2.87 -3.57 19.24
CA SER A 60 -3.13 -4.50 18.14
C SER A 60 -4.08 -3.92 17.10
N GLU A 61 -5.09 -3.13 17.51
CA GLU A 61 -6.01 -2.42 16.64
C GLU A 61 -5.26 -1.33 15.86
N GLN A 62 -4.42 -0.54 16.51
CA GLN A 62 -3.55 0.44 15.82
C GLN A 62 -2.57 -0.22 14.84
N GLN A 63 -2.02 -1.41 15.19
CA GLN A 63 -1.18 -2.17 14.26
C GLN A 63 -1.97 -2.76 13.09
N ASN A 64 -3.23 -3.14 13.28
CA ASN A 64 -4.11 -3.60 12.21
C ASN A 64 -4.52 -2.44 11.31
N GLU A 65 -4.91 -1.29 11.85
CA GLU A 65 -5.25 -0.09 11.08
C GLU A 65 -4.05 0.42 10.26
N GLN A 66 -2.84 0.41 10.83
CA GLN A 66 -1.61 0.71 10.08
C GLN A 66 -1.30 -0.33 9.00
N LYS A 67 -1.63 -1.61 9.23
CA LYS A 67 -1.50 -2.67 8.23
C LYS A 67 -2.53 -2.53 7.11
N GLU A 68 -3.77 -2.20 7.43
CA GLU A 68 -4.85 -1.95 6.45
C GLU A 68 -4.56 -0.71 5.61
N MET A 69 -4.08 0.39 6.21
CA MET A 69 -3.60 1.57 5.45
C MET A 69 -2.39 1.26 4.55
N ALA A 70 -1.55 0.30 4.93
CA ALA A 70 -0.44 -0.14 4.08
C ALA A 70 -0.87 -1.08 2.94
N MET A 71 -2.07 -1.68 3.01
CA MET A 71 -2.50 -2.78 2.14
C MET A 71 -3.11 -2.33 0.81
N ASP A 72 -3.34 -1.03 0.59
CA ASP A 72 -3.82 -0.46 -0.68
C ASP A 72 -2.91 0.69 -1.18
N THR A 73 -1.59 0.42 -1.24
CA THR A 73 -0.56 1.41 -1.58
C THR A 73 -0.23 1.52 -3.07
N LEU A 74 -1.11 1.02 -3.94
CA LEU A 74 -0.96 1.17 -5.39
C LEU A 74 -1.60 2.47 -5.86
N THR A 75 -0.78 3.40 -6.32
CA THR A 75 -1.25 4.73 -6.76
C THR A 75 -0.79 5.00 -8.18
N ILE A 76 -1.70 5.48 -9.03
CA ILE A 76 -1.37 5.96 -10.38
C ILE A 76 -1.33 7.49 -10.35
N ALA A 77 -0.26 8.09 -10.87
CA ALA A 77 -0.12 9.55 -10.94
C ALA A 77 0.47 10.01 -12.27
N GLU A 78 0.01 11.16 -12.73
CA GLU A 78 0.55 11.82 -13.93
C GLU A 78 1.89 12.47 -13.62
N LEU A 79 2.86 12.26 -14.50
CA LEU A 79 4.21 12.83 -14.42
C LEU A 79 4.21 14.20 -15.10
N GLY A 80 3.75 15.19 -14.34
CA GLY A 80 3.55 16.57 -14.79
C GLY A 80 4.83 17.39 -14.89
N THR A 81 5.74 17.25 -13.92
CA THR A 81 6.97 18.04 -13.76
C THR A 81 8.20 17.35 -14.34
N GLU A 82 9.25 18.11 -14.62
CA GLU A 82 10.54 17.55 -15.09
C GLU A 82 11.11 16.51 -14.11
N ASP A 83 11.10 16.80 -12.81
CA ASP A 83 11.54 15.87 -11.76
C ASP A 83 10.71 14.56 -11.73
N ALA A 84 9.41 14.66 -11.98
CA ALA A 84 8.56 13.48 -12.05
C ALA A 84 8.87 12.66 -13.32
N ILE A 85 9.09 13.32 -14.46
CA ILE A 85 9.41 12.66 -15.73
C ILE A 85 10.78 11.97 -15.66
N ILE A 86 11.80 12.63 -15.12
CA ILE A 86 13.16 12.07 -15.00
C ILE A 86 13.17 10.85 -14.07
N SER A 87 12.34 10.86 -13.00
CA SER A 87 12.23 9.74 -12.06
C SER A 87 11.75 8.44 -12.71
N ALA A 88 11.02 8.52 -13.83
CA ALA A 88 10.54 7.37 -14.59
C ALA A 88 11.58 6.80 -15.56
N PHE A 89 12.67 7.52 -15.83
CA PHE A 89 13.68 7.12 -16.81
C PHE A 89 14.29 5.72 -16.55
N PRO A 90 14.63 5.32 -15.31
CA PRO A 90 15.19 3.98 -15.05
C PRO A 90 14.26 2.84 -15.51
N ILE A 91 12.95 3.03 -15.41
CA ILE A 91 11.95 2.06 -15.87
C ILE A 91 11.74 2.17 -17.37
N MET A 92 11.64 3.40 -17.91
CA MET A 92 11.48 3.62 -19.35
C MET A 92 12.66 3.07 -20.15
N LYS A 93 13.89 3.19 -19.64
CA LYS A 93 15.12 2.67 -20.26
C LYS A 93 15.07 1.15 -20.49
N GLN A 94 14.34 0.41 -19.66
CA GLN A 94 14.14 -1.04 -19.85
C GLN A 94 13.36 -1.35 -21.13
N LEU A 95 12.46 -0.45 -21.54
CA LEU A 95 11.71 -0.52 -22.80
C LEU A 95 12.45 0.14 -23.96
N ARG A 96 13.03 1.31 -23.72
CA ARG A 96 13.69 2.17 -24.72
C ARG A 96 15.21 2.18 -24.50
N SER A 97 15.82 1.00 -24.64
CA SER A 97 17.25 0.79 -24.32
C SER A 97 18.24 1.65 -25.11
N HIS A 98 17.82 2.24 -26.23
CA HIS A 98 18.64 3.12 -27.07
C HIS A 98 18.73 4.56 -26.55
N LEU A 99 17.76 5.03 -25.76
CA LEU A 99 17.70 6.43 -25.31
C LEU A 99 18.61 6.67 -24.10
N ASN A 100 19.40 7.74 -24.12
CA ASN A 100 19.98 8.27 -22.88
C ASN A 100 18.99 9.19 -22.15
N GLU A 101 19.33 9.61 -20.93
CA GLU A 101 18.43 10.39 -20.07
C GLU A 101 18.04 11.74 -20.69
N LYS A 102 19.03 12.42 -21.29
CA LYS A 102 18.83 13.71 -21.97
C LYS A 102 17.89 13.57 -23.17
N GLU A 103 18.15 12.59 -24.04
CA GLU A 103 17.30 12.32 -25.22
C GLU A 103 15.87 11.97 -24.79
N TYR A 104 15.72 11.16 -23.73
CA TYR A 104 14.41 10.83 -23.18
C TYR A 104 13.66 12.08 -22.71
N MET A 105 14.33 12.95 -21.95
CA MET A 105 13.73 14.19 -21.45
C MET A 105 13.30 15.10 -22.60
N GLU A 106 14.18 15.35 -23.57
CA GLU A 106 13.90 16.17 -24.75
C GLU A 106 12.68 15.65 -25.53
N LEU A 107 12.63 14.33 -25.79
CA LEU A 107 11.51 13.70 -26.50
C LEU A 107 10.19 13.78 -25.73
N VAL A 108 10.20 13.56 -24.41
CA VAL A 108 8.98 13.63 -23.60
C VAL A 108 8.44 15.05 -23.54
N VAL A 109 9.28 16.07 -23.33
CA VAL A 109 8.83 17.47 -23.34
C VAL A 109 8.21 17.82 -24.68
N GLU A 110 8.92 17.53 -25.78
CA GLU A 110 8.42 17.83 -27.13
C GLU A 110 7.08 17.13 -27.41
N ALA A 111 6.95 15.85 -27.04
CA ALA A 111 5.71 15.10 -27.23
C ALA A 111 4.54 15.66 -26.40
N LYS A 112 4.79 16.12 -25.15
CA LYS A 112 3.76 16.76 -24.32
C LYS A 112 3.28 18.07 -24.95
N GLU A 113 4.20 18.88 -25.45
CA GLU A 113 3.90 20.18 -26.05
C GLU A 113 3.19 20.07 -27.40
N LYS A 114 3.60 19.12 -28.25
CA LYS A 114 3.16 19.07 -29.65
C LYS A 114 2.12 18.00 -29.96
N ASP A 115 2.00 16.97 -29.13
CA ASP A 115 1.28 15.74 -29.49
C ASP A 115 0.34 15.25 -28.37
N MET A 116 0.02 16.13 -27.41
CA MET A 116 -0.85 15.86 -26.26
C MET A 116 -0.43 14.60 -25.48
N TYR A 117 0.86 14.27 -25.52
CA TYR A 117 1.39 13.10 -24.84
C TYR A 117 1.20 13.24 -23.33
N ARG A 118 0.82 12.14 -22.69
CA ARG A 118 0.68 12.03 -21.25
C ARG A 118 1.51 10.86 -20.76
N LEU A 119 2.18 11.06 -19.62
CA LEU A 119 3.04 10.07 -19.00
C LEU A 119 2.55 9.82 -17.58
N PHE A 120 2.29 8.56 -17.24
CA PHE A 120 1.81 8.14 -15.93
C PHE A 120 2.73 7.07 -15.36
N ALA A 121 2.86 7.07 -14.04
CA ALA A 121 3.55 6.04 -13.28
C ALA A 121 2.58 5.35 -12.32
N LEU A 122 2.76 4.04 -12.16
CA LEU A 122 2.20 3.27 -11.06
C LEU A 122 3.25 3.17 -9.96
N TYR A 123 2.87 3.61 -8.77
CA TYR A 123 3.64 3.52 -7.55
C TYR A 123 3.20 2.30 -6.74
N ASP A 124 4.16 1.58 -6.17
CA ASP A 124 3.95 0.55 -5.16
C ASP A 124 4.88 0.84 -3.99
N GLN A 125 4.31 1.10 -2.81
CA GLN A 125 5.07 1.50 -1.61
C GLN A 125 6.01 2.71 -1.83
N GLY A 126 5.61 3.63 -2.71
CA GLY A 126 6.37 4.84 -3.04
C GLY A 126 7.38 4.68 -4.18
N ASP A 127 7.62 3.47 -4.67
CA ASP A 127 8.51 3.22 -5.81
C ASP A 127 7.73 3.14 -7.12
N ILE A 128 8.28 3.72 -8.20
CA ILE A 128 7.72 3.52 -9.55
C ILE A 128 7.98 2.07 -9.98
N VAL A 129 6.90 1.30 -10.17
CA VAL A 129 6.95 -0.10 -10.59
C VAL A 129 6.54 -0.32 -12.04
N ALA A 130 5.81 0.63 -12.63
CA ALA A 130 5.44 0.60 -14.02
C ALA A 130 5.19 2.02 -14.55
N VAL A 131 5.35 2.20 -15.86
CA VAL A 131 5.19 3.48 -16.55
C VAL A 131 4.39 3.25 -17.82
N THR A 132 3.46 4.16 -18.11
CA THR A 132 2.75 4.21 -19.39
C THR A 132 2.73 5.61 -19.98
N GLY A 133 2.97 5.69 -21.28
CA GLY A 133 2.90 6.90 -22.07
C GLY A 133 1.88 6.72 -23.18
N PHE A 134 0.95 7.64 -23.32
CA PHE A 134 -0.09 7.57 -24.34
C PHE A 134 -0.49 8.95 -24.86
N LYS A 135 -1.17 8.98 -26.00
CA LYS A 135 -1.73 10.20 -26.56
C LYS A 135 -3.11 10.00 -27.16
N PRO A 136 -4.03 10.95 -27.00
CA PRO A 136 -5.29 10.94 -27.72
C PRO A 136 -5.09 11.27 -29.20
N MET A 137 -5.88 10.65 -30.07
CA MET A 137 -5.83 10.83 -31.52
C MET A 137 -7.24 10.84 -32.13
N ILE A 138 -7.39 11.56 -33.24
CA ILE A 138 -8.58 11.52 -34.08
C ILE A 138 -8.14 11.21 -35.51
N THR A 139 -8.59 10.09 -36.06
CA THR A 139 -8.30 9.69 -37.44
C THR A 139 -9.56 9.24 -38.15
N LEU A 140 -9.53 9.24 -39.49
CA LEU A 140 -10.69 8.80 -40.28
C LEU A 140 -10.93 7.29 -40.21
N TYR A 141 -9.93 6.49 -39.83
CA TYR A 141 -10.04 5.03 -39.80
C TYR A 141 -10.35 4.46 -38.41
N TYR A 142 -10.01 5.18 -37.34
CA TYR A 142 -10.31 4.77 -35.95
C TYR A 142 -11.25 5.73 -35.21
N GLY A 143 -11.66 6.84 -35.81
CA GLY A 143 -12.42 7.86 -35.09
C GLY A 143 -11.59 8.42 -33.96
N ARG A 144 -12.18 8.55 -32.77
CA ARG A 144 -11.53 9.06 -31.55
C ARG A 144 -10.94 7.88 -30.78
N PHE A 145 -9.63 7.81 -30.66
CA PHE A 145 -8.96 6.73 -29.92
C PHE A 145 -7.75 7.23 -29.13
N VAL A 146 -7.28 6.41 -28.18
CA VAL A 146 -6.01 6.62 -27.48
C VAL A 146 -4.94 5.69 -28.05
N TRP A 147 -3.77 6.23 -28.38
CA TRP A 147 -2.61 5.45 -28.78
C TRP A 147 -1.65 5.29 -27.59
N VAL A 148 -1.45 4.06 -27.13
CA VAL A 148 -0.45 3.73 -26.11
C VAL A 148 0.91 3.64 -26.78
N CYS A 149 1.75 4.64 -26.53
CA CYS A 149 3.12 4.74 -27.05
C CYS A 149 4.08 3.85 -26.26
N ASP A 150 3.89 3.79 -24.94
CA ASP A 150 4.78 3.14 -24.00
C ASP A 150 3.98 2.43 -22.91
N LEU A 151 4.34 1.18 -22.63
CA LEU A 151 3.85 0.43 -21.48
C LEU A 151 4.97 -0.50 -21.03
N VAL A 152 5.45 -0.29 -19.81
CA VAL A 152 6.54 -1.06 -19.23
C VAL A 152 6.33 -1.26 -17.75
N THR A 153 6.58 -2.48 -17.29
CA THR A 153 6.68 -2.83 -15.88
C THR A 153 8.13 -3.19 -15.59
N ASP A 154 8.64 -2.75 -14.44
CA ASP A 154 9.97 -3.09 -13.97
C ASP A 154 10.20 -4.61 -14.05
N ASN A 155 11.26 -5.02 -14.73
CA ASN A 155 11.64 -6.42 -14.93
C ASN A 155 11.78 -7.19 -13.61
N HIS A 156 12.20 -6.52 -12.53
CA HIS A 156 12.34 -7.13 -11.21
C HIS A 156 11.02 -7.29 -10.46
N ARG A 157 9.93 -6.68 -10.95
CA ARG A 157 8.62 -6.66 -10.28
C ARG A 157 7.47 -7.10 -11.20
N ARG A 158 7.77 -7.84 -12.27
CA ARG A 158 6.77 -8.37 -13.22
C ARG A 158 5.82 -9.41 -12.59
N SER A 159 4.74 -9.71 -13.31
CA SER A 159 3.73 -10.72 -12.95
C SER A 159 2.93 -10.43 -11.68
N LYS A 160 2.91 -9.16 -11.24
CA LYS A 160 2.10 -8.66 -10.12
C LYS A 160 0.84 -7.88 -10.55
N GLY A 161 0.50 -7.92 -11.84
CA GLY A 161 -0.68 -7.20 -12.38
C GLY A 161 -0.49 -5.70 -12.61
N TYR A 162 0.73 -5.15 -12.48
CA TYR A 162 0.97 -3.71 -12.68
C TYR A 162 0.69 -3.21 -14.10
N GLY A 163 1.12 -3.97 -15.12
CA GLY A 163 0.85 -3.62 -16.51
C GLY A 163 -0.64 -3.67 -16.86
N GLU A 164 -1.37 -4.63 -16.27
CA GLU A 164 -2.83 -4.73 -16.36
C GLU A 164 -3.49 -3.50 -15.72
N LYS A 165 -3.14 -3.16 -14.49
CA LYS A 165 -3.65 -1.96 -13.79
C LYS A 165 -3.41 -0.67 -14.58
N LEU A 166 -2.20 -0.45 -15.11
CA LEU A 166 -1.93 0.75 -15.90
C LEU A 166 -2.71 0.77 -17.22
N LEU A 167 -2.83 -0.36 -17.91
CA LEU A 167 -3.56 -0.37 -19.18
C LEU A 167 -5.07 -0.22 -18.97
N SER A 168 -5.63 -0.83 -17.92
CA SER A 168 -7.03 -0.60 -17.51
C SER A 168 -7.28 0.87 -17.14
N PHE A 169 -6.34 1.52 -16.44
CA PHE A 169 -6.40 2.96 -16.20
C PHE A 169 -6.47 3.77 -17.51
N VAL A 170 -5.69 3.40 -18.53
CA VAL A 170 -5.77 4.06 -19.85
C VAL A 170 -7.14 3.83 -20.51
N HIS A 171 -7.74 2.65 -20.36
CA HIS A 171 -9.10 2.37 -20.87
C HIS A 171 -10.14 3.26 -20.19
N GLU A 172 -10.09 3.35 -18.86
CA GLU A 172 -10.98 4.21 -18.08
C GLU A 172 -10.80 5.68 -18.47
N TRP A 173 -9.55 6.16 -18.53
CA TRP A 173 -9.24 7.51 -18.98
C TRP A 173 -9.79 7.80 -20.38
N ALA A 174 -9.67 6.84 -21.31
CA ALA A 174 -10.18 6.98 -22.67
C ALA A 174 -11.72 7.15 -22.66
N LEU A 175 -12.44 6.31 -21.92
CA LEU A 175 -13.90 6.35 -21.81
C LEU A 175 -14.37 7.67 -21.19
N GLU A 176 -13.76 8.09 -20.08
CA GLU A 176 -14.09 9.35 -19.39
C GLU A 176 -13.87 10.59 -20.28
N ASN A 177 -12.92 10.51 -21.21
CA ASN A 177 -12.59 11.60 -22.14
C ASN A 177 -13.23 11.46 -23.52
N ASN A 178 -14.24 10.59 -23.67
CA ASN A 178 -14.99 10.34 -24.90
C ASN A 178 -14.10 9.87 -26.07
N TYR A 179 -13.24 8.89 -25.81
CA TYR A 179 -12.52 8.12 -26.83
C TYR A 179 -13.10 6.71 -26.89
N ASP A 180 -13.29 6.21 -28.11
CA ASP A 180 -14.06 4.99 -28.38
C ASP A 180 -13.20 3.72 -28.33
N SER A 181 -11.88 3.85 -28.44
CA SER A 181 -10.96 2.72 -28.46
C SER A 181 -9.56 3.07 -27.98
N VAL A 182 -8.79 2.04 -27.63
CA VAL A 182 -7.37 2.14 -27.28
C VAL A 182 -6.57 1.21 -28.18
N ALA A 183 -5.53 1.73 -28.82
CA ALA A 183 -4.69 0.99 -29.75
C ALA A 183 -3.21 1.13 -29.39
N LEU A 184 -2.41 0.15 -29.80
CA LEU A 184 -0.97 0.13 -29.59
C LEU A 184 -0.28 -0.67 -30.70
N SER A 185 1.04 -0.51 -30.77
CA SER A 185 1.89 -1.39 -31.57
C SER A 185 2.95 -2.05 -30.69
N SER A 186 3.32 -3.27 -31.03
CA SER A 186 4.35 -4.02 -30.32
C SER A 186 5.28 -4.70 -31.33
N GLY A 187 6.58 -4.72 -31.02
CA GLY A 187 7.59 -5.35 -31.86
C GLY A 187 7.38 -6.86 -31.95
N LEU A 188 7.60 -7.44 -33.13
CA LEU A 188 7.32 -8.85 -33.44
C LEU A 188 7.99 -9.84 -32.46
N GLN A 189 9.15 -9.48 -31.91
CA GLN A 189 9.92 -10.27 -30.95
C GLN A 189 9.33 -10.30 -29.52
N ARG A 190 8.32 -9.48 -29.21
CA ARG A 190 7.77 -9.32 -27.84
C ARG A 190 6.64 -10.31 -27.55
N TYR A 191 6.91 -11.61 -27.67
CA TYR A 191 5.90 -12.67 -27.52
C TYR A 191 5.10 -12.59 -26.21
N ASP A 192 5.76 -12.33 -25.08
CA ASP A 192 5.06 -12.22 -23.79
C ASP A 192 4.16 -10.98 -23.71
N ALA A 193 4.52 -9.88 -24.39
CA ALA A 193 3.66 -8.71 -24.47
C ALA A 193 2.43 -9.02 -25.35
N HIS A 194 2.60 -9.75 -26.46
CA HIS A 194 1.48 -10.15 -27.30
C HIS A 194 0.51 -11.06 -26.55
N ARG A 195 1.03 -12.06 -25.82
CA ARG A 195 0.22 -12.90 -24.94
C ARG A 195 -0.55 -12.08 -23.91
N PHE A 196 0.11 -11.10 -23.28
CA PHE A 196 -0.55 -10.18 -22.35
C PHE A 196 -1.68 -9.40 -23.02
N TYR A 197 -1.46 -8.80 -24.19
CA TYR A 197 -2.50 -8.04 -24.88
C TYR A 197 -3.66 -8.91 -25.35
N GLU A 198 -3.38 -10.06 -25.96
CA GLU A 198 -4.40 -10.94 -26.54
C GLU A 198 -5.17 -11.72 -25.47
N GLU A 199 -4.47 -12.39 -24.55
CA GLU A 199 -5.11 -13.32 -23.61
C GLU A 199 -5.62 -12.64 -22.33
N LYS A 200 -4.93 -11.59 -21.84
CA LYS A 200 -5.35 -10.90 -20.60
C LYS A 200 -6.16 -9.65 -20.85
N MET A 201 -5.77 -8.85 -21.84
CA MET A 201 -6.41 -7.54 -22.12
C MET A 201 -7.40 -7.60 -23.28
N THR A 202 -7.56 -8.77 -23.92
CA THR A 202 -8.53 -9.01 -25.01
C THR A 202 -8.36 -8.11 -26.23
N TYR A 203 -7.12 -7.73 -26.55
CA TYR A 203 -6.80 -6.98 -27.76
C TYR A 203 -6.77 -7.91 -28.98
N GLU A 204 -7.23 -7.39 -30.11
CA GLU A 204 -7.11 -8.04 -31.42
C GLU A 204 -5.93 -7.48 -32.22
N LYS A 205 -5.37 -8.31 -33.12
CA LYS A 205 -4.37 -7.87 -34.10
C LYS A 205 -5.04 -7.10 -35.22
N ALA A 206 -5.06 -5.76 -35.11
CA ALA A 206 -5.77 -4.91 -36.06
C ALA A 206 -5.04 -4.70 -37.40
N SER A 207 -3.71 -4.55 -37.40
CA SER A 207 -2.93 -4.21 -38.61
C SER A 207 -1.44 -4.53 -38.50
N TYR A 208 -0.73 -4.43 -39.62
CA TYR A 208 0.73 -4.42 -39.67
C TYR A 208 1.28 -3.00 -39.64
N VAL A 209 2.34 -2.77 -38.86
CA VAL A 209 3.07 -1.49 -38.85
C VAL A 209 4.25 -1.57 -39.83
N PHE A 210 4.24 -0.72 -40.85
CA PHE A 210 5.34 -0.56 -41.79
C PHE A 210 6.18 0.66 -41.42
N LYS A 211 7.50 0.47 -41.31
CA LYS A 211 8.45 1.54 -40.93
C LYS A 211 9.55 1.62 -42.00
N LYS A 212 9.80 2.83 -42.51
CA LYS A 212 10.95 3.17 -43.35
C LYS A 212 11.73 4.31 -42.68
N THR A 213 13.04 4.14 -42.51
CA THR A 213 13.92 5.24 -42.07
C THR A 213 14.18 6.16 -43.27
N LEU A 214 14.09 7.46 -43.05
CA LEU A 214 14.42 8.48 -44.05
C LEU A 214 15.87 8.92 -43.84
N GLU A 215 16.58 9.16 -44.94
CA GLU A 215 17.93 9.73 -44.99
C GLU A 215 17.87 11.24 -45.20
#